data_AF-A0A837HG19-F1
#
_entry.id   AF-A0A837HG19-F1
#
_cell.length_a   1.000
_cell.length_b   1.000
_cell.length_c   1.000
_cell.angle_alpha   90.00
_cell.angle_beta   90.00
_cell.angle_gamma   90.00
#
_symmetry.space_group_name_H-M   'P 1'
#
loop_
_entity.id
_entity.type
_entity.pdbx_description
1 polymer ?
#
loop_
_entity_poly.entity_id
_entity_poly.type
_entity_poly.pdbx_seq_one_letter_code
_entity_poly.pdbx_strand_id
1 'polypeptide(L)'
;MNYTVSYTDFRKNMSDYADMAIAGKSVTVRDEKRGMPIFKIVKADEEDFDWNEYIKFVESLGGSGLLASREDDLARKRFRNSFNERFEIARKR
;
A
#
# COMPACT_ATOMS: atom_id res chain seq x y z
N MET A 1 -22.20 -6.01 1.86
CA MET A 1 -22.73 -5.21 2.99
C MET A 1 -21.72 -4.10 3.28
N ASN A 2 -22.17 -2.86 3.44
CA ASN A 2 -21.30 -1.68 3.57
C ASN A 2 -21.34 -1.17 5.01
N TYR A 3 -20.18 -1.01 5.62
CA TYR A 3 -20.02 -0.50 6.98
C TYR A 3 -19.47 0.92 6.92
N THR A 4 -19.96 1.81 7.79
CA THR A 4 -19.39 3.15 7.95
C THR A 4 -18.86 3.26 9.36
N VAL A 5 -17.59 3.57 9.50
CA VAL A 5 -16.90 3.68 10.79
C VAL A 5 -16.19 5.00 10.90
N SER A 6 -15.93 5.43 12.12
CA SER A 6 -15.16 6.64 12.34
C SER A 6 -13.67 6.38 12.16
N TYR A 7 -12.90 7.44 11.85
CA TYR A 7 -11.44 7.35 11.79
C TYR A 7 -10.83 6.90 13.13
N THR A 8 -11.40 7.33 14.25
CA THR A 8 -10.93 6.96 15.59
C THR A 8 -11.11 5.47 15.85
N ASP A 9 -12.27 4.91 15.52
CA ASP A 9 -12.56 3.48 15.69
C ASP A 9 -11.74 2.64 14.71
N PHE A 10 -11.63 3.10 13.46
CA PHE A 10 -10.78 2.48 12.45
C PHE A 10 -9.33 2.35 12.94
N ARG A 11 -8.78 3.41 13.55
CA ARG A 11 -7.40 3.40 14.04
C ARG A 11 -7.17 2.43 15.20
N LYS A 12 -8.20 2.18 16.02
CA LYS A 12 -8.10 1.25 17.16
C LYS A 12 -8.18 -0.21 16.71
N ASN A 13 -9.01 -0.51 15.71
CA ASN A 13 -9.34 -1.88 15.30
C ASN A 13 -9.02 -2.14 13.81
N MET A 14 -7.89 -1.62 13.34
CA MET A 14 -7.53 -1.64 11.92
C MET A 14 -7.50 -3.06 11.33
N SER A 15 -7.00 -4.04 12.09
CA SER A 15 -6.94 -5.45 11.67
C SER A 15 -8.31 -6.05 11.41
N ASP A 16 -9.29 -5.81 12.30
CA ASP A 16 -10.64 -6.36 12.15
C ASP A 16 -11.32 -5.84 10.87
N TYR A 17 -11.10 -4.56 10.54
CA TYR A 17 -11.65 -3.97 9.32
C TYR A 17 -10.95 -4.46 8.05
N ALA A 18 -9.66 -4.80 8.14
CA ALA A 18 -8.95 -5.46 7.05
C ALA A 18 -9.50 -6.88 6.82
N ASP A 19 -9.74 -7.65 7.89
CA ASP A 19 -10.36 -8.98 7.79
C ASP A 19 -11.77 -8.91 7.19
N MET A 20 -12.55 -7.88 7.56
CA MET A 20 -13.85 -7.62 6.94
C MET A 20 -13.73 -7.34 5.44
N ALA A 21 -12.73 -6.56 5.03
CA ALA A 21 -12.47 -6.26 3.63
C ALA A 21 -12.07 -7.52 2.85
N ILE A 22 -11.19 -8.36 3.41
CA ILE A 22 -10.79 -9.66 2.83
C ILE A 22 -11.99 -10.60 2.66
N ALA A 23 -12.93 -10.57 3.61
CA ALA A 23 -14.20 -11.29 3.55
C ALA A 23 -15.21 -10.71 2.54
N GLY A 24 -14.80 -9.72 1.72
CA GLY A 24 -15.63 -9.12 0.67
C GLY A 24 -16.62 -8.07 1.17
N LYS A 25 -16.48 -7.58 2.40
CA LYS A 25 -17.26 -6.44 2.90
C LYS A 25 -16.58 -5.14 2.50
N SER A 26 -17.32 -4.04 2.47
CA SER A 26 -16.71 -2.72 2.28
C SER A 26 -16.85 -1.87 3.53
N VAL A 27 -15.80 -1.12 3.87
CA VAL A 27 -15.74 -0.28 5.06
C VAL A 27 -15.40 1.15 4.63
N THR A 28 -16.31 2.09 4.86
CA THR A 28 -16.10 3.52 4.62
C THR A 28 -15.65 4.17 5.92
N VAL A 29 -14.48 4.78 5.91
CA VAL A 29 -13.93 5.51 7.05
C VAL A 29 -14.28 6.98 6.92
N ARG A 30 -14.91 7.52 7.95
CA ARG A 30 -15.40 8.90 8.02
C ARG A 30 -14.60 9.71 9.05
N ASP A 31 -14.41 10.99 8.77
CA ASP A 31 -13.95 11.97 9.75
C ASP A 31 -15.10 12.32 10.72
N GLU A 32 -14.88 12.16 12.03
CA GLU A 32 -15.88 12.46 13.07
C GLU A 32 -16.23 13.95 13.13
N LYS A 33 -15.25 14.82 12.91
CA LYS A 33 -15.38 16.28 13.03
C LYS A 33 -16.02 16.88 11.79
N ARG A 34 -15.68 16.35 10.61
CA ARG A 34 -16.13 16.89 9.33
C ARG A 34 -17.35 16.18 8.75
N GLY A 35 -17.69 14.99 9.25
CA GLY A 35 -18.80 14.19 8.73
C GLY A 35 -18.57 13.66 7.31
N MET A 36 -17.37 13.82 6.76
CA MET A 36 -17.02 13.48 5.39
C MET A 36 -16.32 12.12 5.32
N PRO A 37 -16.59 11.30 4.29
CA PRO A 37 -15.82 10.09 4.04
C PRO A 37 -14.38 10.47 3.65
N ILE A 38 -13.41 9.80 4.27
CA ILE A 38 -11.98 10.01 4.02
C ILE A 38 -11.49 9.00 2.99
N PHE A 39 -11.78 7.71 3.21
CA PHE A 39 -11.41 6.61 2.31
C PHE A 39 -12.32 5.41 2.52
N LYS A 40 -12.32 4.51 1.53
CA LYS A 40 -13.07 3.26 1.54
C LYS A 40 -12.10 2.09 1.42
N ILE A 41 -12.30 1.08 2.25
CA ILE A 41 -11.56 -0.18 2.24
C ILE A 41 -12.46 -1.20 1.57
N VAL A 42 -11.90 -1.84 0.54
CA VAL A 42 -12.52 -2.93 -0.21
C VAL A 42 -11.46 -4.01 -0.38
N LYS A 43 -11.90 -5.25 -0.64
CA LYS A 43 -11.00 -6.26 -1.16
C LYS A 43 -10.37 -5.73 -2.45
N ALA A 44 -9.06 -5.93 -2.63
CA ALA A 44 -8.47 -5.71 -3.94
C ALA A 44 -9.12 -6.71 -4.91
N ASP A 45 -9.74 -6.20 -5.96
CA ASP A 45 -10.34 -7.01 -7.03
C ASP A 45 -9.27 -7.51 -8.03
N GLU A 46 -8.04 -7.01 -7.91
CA GLU A 46 -6.89 -7.33 -8.75
C GLU A 46 -5.88 -8.22 -8.00
N GLU A 47 -5.22 -9.11 -8.75
CA GLU A 47 -4.02 -9.82 -8.29
C GLU A 47 -3.00 -8.81 -7.75
N ASP A 48 -2.28 -9.19 -6.68
CA ASP A 48 -1.25 -8.36 -6.06
C ASP A 48 -0.44 -7.64 -7.14
N PHE A 49 -0.45 -6.30 -7.09
CA PHE A 49 0.28 -5.45 -8.04
C PHE A 49 1.66 -6.05 -8.32
N ASP A 50 1.87 -6.55 -9.55
CA ASP A 50 3.10 -7.27 -9.88
C ASP A 50 4.25 -6.27 -9.98
N TRP A 51 4.90 -6.09 -8.83
CA TRP A 51 6.09 -5.29 -8.70
C TRP A 51 7.19 -5.70 -9.67
N ASN A 52 7.25 -6.97 -10.09
CA ASN A 52 8.23 -7.40 -11.08
C ASN A 52 7.88 -6.91 -12.48
N GLU A 53 6.60 -6.90 -12.85
CA GLU A 53 6.15 -6.34 -14.13
C GLU A 53 6.34 -4.83 -14.16
N TYR A 54 6.00 -4.13 -13.08
CA TYR A 54 6.27 -2.70 -12.95
C TYR A 54 7.77 -2.37 -13.01
N ILE A 55 8.62 -3.16 -12.34
CA ILE A 55 10.08 -2.98 -12.43
C ILE A 55 10.58 -3.25 -13.85
N LYS A 56 10.10 -4.29 -14.53
CA LYS A 56 10.44 -4.54 -15.94
C LYS A 56 10.01 -3.38 -16.84
N PHE A 57 8.83 -2.82 -16.62
CA PHE A 57 8.35 -1.63 -17.32
C PHE A 57 9.28 -0.43 -17.06
N VAL A 58 9.59 -0.13 -15.80
CA VAL A 58 10.51 0.95 -15.41
C VAL A 58 11.92 0.74 -16.00
N GLU A 59 12.46 -0.48 -15.97
CA GLU A 59 13.74 -0.82 -16.58
C GLU A 59 13.70 -0.71 -18.11
N SER A 60 12.59 -1.09 -18.75
CA SER A 60 12.38 -0.93 -20.20
C SER A 60 12.32 0.53 -20.62
N LEU A 61 11.86 1.42 -19.74
CA LEU A 61 11.90 2.88 -19.92
C LEU A 61 13.28 3.45 -19.52
N GLY A 62 13.99 2.74 -18.64
CA GLY A 62 15.22 3.12 -17.94
C GLY A 62 16.53 2.82 -18.65
N GLY A 63 16.54 2.88 -19.99
CA GLY A 63 17.74 3.23 -20.77
C GLY A 63 17.72 4.68 -21.30
N SER A 64 16.59 5.38 -21.18
CA SER A 64 16.32 6.64 -21.89
C SER A 64 16.32 7.91 -21.02
N GLY A 65 16.40 7.78 -19.68
CA GLY A 65 16.42 8.93 -18.77
C GLY A 65 15.10 9.72 -18.67
N LEU A 66 13.99 9.20 -19.21
CA LEU A 66 12.69 9.89 -19.27
C LEU A 66 11.88 9.85 -17.96
N LEU A 67 12.10 8.88 -17.06
CA LEU A 67 11.24 8.66 -15.87
C LEU A 67 12.01 8.52 -14.54
N ALA A 68 13.33 8.58 -14.56
CA ALA A 68 14.18 8.60 -13.39
C ALA A 68 15.57 9.10 -13.80
N SER A 69 16.09 10.09 -13.08
CA SER A 69 17.50 10.45 -13.21
C SER A 69 18.36 9.30 -12.66
N ARG A 70 19.64 9.26 -13.04
CA ARG A 70 20.59 8.29 -12.46
C ARG A 70 20.65 8.37 -10.92
N GLU A 71 20.36 9.52 -10.35
CA GLU A 71 20.28 9.71 -8.89
C GLU A 71 19.03 9.07 -8.29
N ASP A 72 17.88 9.14 -8.97
CA ASP A 72 16.64 8.49 -8.55
C ASP A 72 16.78 6.96 -8.54
N ASP A 73 17.47 6.40 -9.54
CA ASP A 73 17.76 4.96 -9.58
C ASP A 73 18.68 4.52 -8.42
N LEU A 74 19.68 5.33 -8.08
CA LEU A 74 20.55 5.08 -6.93
C LEU A 74 19.78 5.18 -5.61
N ALA A 75 18.89 6.17 -5.48
CA ALA A 75 18.03 6.33 -4.31
C ALA A 75 17.08 5.14 -4.14
N ARG A 76 16.44 4.67 -5.23
CA ARG A 76 15.57 3.48 -5.24
C ARG A 76 16.31 2.22 -4.83
N LYS A 77 17.53 2.00 -5.36
CA LYS A 77 18.37 0.84 -4.97
C LYS A 77 18.74 0.87 -3.48
N ARG A 78 19.11 2.03 -2.95
CA ARG A 78 19.41 2.19 -1.51
C ARG A 78 18.19 1.93 -0.63
N PHE A 79 17.03 2.48 -1.01
CA PHE A 79 15.78 2.27 -0.29
C PHE A 79 15.43 0.77 -0.23
N ARG A 80 15.50 0.07 -1.37
CA ARG A 80 15.23 -1.36 -1.46
C ARG A 80 16.16 -2.20 -0.57
N ASN A 81 17.46 -1.93 -0.59
CA ASN A 81 18.41 -2.65 0.27
C ASN A 81 18.11 -2.43 1.75
N SER A 82 17.83 -1.19 2.15
CA SER A 82 17.48 -0.87 3.54
C SER A 82 16.19 -1.56 3.99
N PHE A 83 15.24 -1.74 3.07
CA PHE A 83 13.96 -2.40 3.35
C PHE A 83 14.14 -3.91 3.50
N ASN A 84 14.90 -4.54 2.58
CA ASN A 84 15.20 -5.96 2.62
C ASN A 84 15.97 -6.36 3.88
N GLU A 85 16.97 -5.56 4.29
CA GLU A 85 17.72 -5.82 5.54
C GLU A 85 16.80 -5.80 6.77
N ARG A 86 15.92 -4.80 6.85
CA ARG A 86 14.92 -4.72 7.94
C ARG A 86 13.94 -5.88 7.91
N PHE A 87 13.55 -6.32 6.71
CA PHE A 87 12.67 -7.46 6.54
C PHE A 87 13.32 -8.78 6.95
N GLU A 88 14.60 -9.00 6.63
CA GLU A 88 15.33 -10.18 7.09
C GLU A 88 15.50 -10.20 8.61
N ILE A 89 15.76 -9.05 9.23
CA ILE A 89 15.84 -8.93 10.69
C ILE A 89 14.49 -9.28 11.32
N ALA A 90 13.38 -8.80 10.74
CA ALA A 90 12.03 -9.13 11.20
C ALA A 90 11.70 -10.61 11.00
N ARG A 91 12.19 -11.26 9.95
CA ARG A 91 11.97 -12.69 9.66
C ARG A 91 12.78 -13.64 10.55
N LYS A 92 13.84 -13.15 11.21
CA LYS A 92 14.67 -13.91 12.16
C LYS A 92 14.19 -13.81 13.62
N ARG A 93 13.17 -13.00 13.90
CA ARG A 93 12.44 -12.98 15.18
C ARG A 93 11.25 -13.92 15.13
#